data_AF-A0A1H1HKQ7-F1
#
_entry.id   AF-A0A1H1HKQ7-F1
#
_cell.length_a   1.000
_cell.length_b   1.000
_cell.length_c   1.000
_cell.angle_alpha   90.00
_cell.angle_beta   90.00
_cell.angle_gamma   90.00
#
_symmetry.space_group_name_H-M   'P 1'
#
loop_
_entity.id
_entity.type
_entity.pdbx_description
1 polymer ?
#
loop_
_entity_poly.entity_id
_entity_poly.type
_entity_poly.pdbx_seq_one_letter_code
_entity_poly.pdbx_strand_id
1 'polypeptide(L)'
;MALWDKLIERQINKAQSKGQLKNLKGEGKPLPRRPEAALIDPADAVGFRIMAESGALPREIELQKEIKQLQDEVIVTETEAGKKEVMKRLSELQTRHAIEKEARIKMVS
;
A
#
# COMPACT_ATOMS: atom_id res chain seq x y z
N MET A 1 -2.95 -14.59 26.82
CA MET A 1 -2.90 -13.30 26.08
C MET A 1 -2.07 -12.30 26.86
N ALA A 2 -1.15 -11.53 26.29
CA ALA A 2 -0.10 -11.83 25.33
C ALA A 2 1.07 -10.91 25.77
N LEU A 3 2.28 -11.46 25.96
CA LEU A 3 3.45 -10.68 26.41
C LEU A 3 3.69 -9.42 25.56
N TRP A 4 3.33 -9.53 24.28
CA TRP A 4 3.38 -8.46 23.28
C TRP A 4 2.54 -7.23 23.64
N ASP A 5 1.29 -7.40 24.10
CA ASP A 5 0.43 -6.26 24.44
C ASP A 5 1.06 -5.40 25.53
N LYS A 6 1.67 -6.04 26.54
CA LYS A 6 2.37 -5.33 27.63
C LYS A 6 3.63 -4.60 27.16
N LEU A 7 4.35 -5.16 26.18
CA LEU A 7 5.53 -4.53 25.61
C LEU A 7 5.15 -3.31 24.75
N ILE A 8 4.11 -3.47 23.91
CA ILE A 8 3.57 -2.41 23.07
C ILE A 8 3.07 -1.25 23.95
N GLU A 9 2.26 -1.55 24.96
CA GLU A 9 1.71 -0.55 25.88
C GLU A 9 2.81 0.24 26.62
N ARG A 10 3.87 -0.44 27.09
CA ARG A 10 5.01 0.23 27.71
C ARG A 10 5.73 1.17 26.74
N GLN A 11 5.89 0.77 25.49
CA GLN A 11 6.57 1.59 24.49
C GLN A 11 5.74 2.84 24.13
N ILE A 12 4.41 2.69 24.01
CA ILE A 12 3.48 3.80 23.78
C ILE A 12 3.56 4.80 24.93
N ASN A 13 3.46 4.33 26.18
CA ASN A 13 3.50 5.18 27.37
C ASN A 13 4.84 5.93 27.50
N LYS A 14 5.96 5.27 27.15
CA LYS A 14 7.29 5.90 27.12
C LYS A 14 7.38 7.01 26.06
N ALA A 15 6.80 6.82 24.89
CA ALA A 15 6.79 7.85 23.84
C ALA A 15 5.91 9.05 24.24
N GLN A 16 4.76 8.79 24.87
CA GLN A 16 3.87 9.83 25.41
C GLN A 16 4.54 10.68 26.49
N SER A 17 5.20 10.06 27.48
CA SER A 17 5.86 10.79 28.57
C SER A 17 7.01 11.67 28.10
N LYS A 18 7.67 11.28 27.00
CA LYS A 18 8.70 12.07 26.33
C LYS A 18 8.15 13.16 25.40
N GLY A 19 6.83 13.29 25.28
CA GLY A 19 6.19 14.26 24.39
C GLY A 19 6.40 13.97 22.89
N GLN A 20 6.89 12.77 22.53
CA GLN A 20 7.21 12.41 21.15
C GLN A 20 5.98 12.28 20.24
N LEU A 21 4.78 12.23 20.84
CA LEU A 21 3.49 12.16 20.14
C LEU A 21 2.76 13.52 20.09
N LYS A 22 3.44 14.63 20.42
CA LYS A 22 2.91 16.00 20.36
C LYS A 22 3.62 16.83 19.29
N ASN A 23 2.93 17.82 18.74
CA ASN A 23 3.34 18.67 17.62
C ASN A 23 3.83 17.88 16.40
N LEU A 24 3.19 16.76 16.09
CA LEU A 24 3.54 15.95 14.93
C LEU A 24 3.18 16.67 13.62
N LYS A 25 3.93 16.37 12.56
CA LYS A 25 3.63 16.89 11.22
C LYS A 25 2.23 16.41 10.79
N GLY A 26 1.28 17.34 10.74
CA GLY A 26 -0.11 17.04 10.40
C GLY A 26 -1.04 16.84 11.60
N GLU A 27 -0.59 17.09 12.82
CA GLU A 27 -1.45 17.11 14.00
C GLU A 27 -2.60 18.12 13.83
N GLY A 28 -3.82 17.67 14.15
CA GLY A 28 -5.05 18.44 13.97
C GLY A 28 -5.53 18.57 12.52
N LYS A 29 -4.79 18.05 11.52
CA LYS A 29 -5.21 18.09 10.11
C LYS A 29 -5.94 16.80 9.73
N PRO A 30 -6.87 16.86 8.75
CA PRO A 30 -7.49 15.67 8.20
C PRO A 30 -6.45 14.69 7.67
N LEU A 31 -6.68 13.39 7.85
CA LEU A 31 -5.84 12.35 7.27
C LEU A 31 -5.84 12.48 5.73
N PRO A 32 -4.68 12.36 5.07
CA PRO A 32 -4.64 12.36 3.61
C PRO A 32 -5.44 11.17 3.07
N ARG A 33 -6.26 11.41 2.04
CA ARG A 33 -7.00 10.34 1.36
C ARG A 33 -6.02 9.41 0.65
N ARG A 34 -6.01 8.15 1.06
CA ARG A 34 -5.21 7.08 0.46
C ARG A 34 -6.12 5.90 0.13
N PRO A 35 -6.89 5.99 -0.97
CA PRO A 35 -7.81 4.91 -1.36
C PRO A 35 -7.10 3.56 -1.53
N GLU A 36 -5.82 3.55 -1.89
CA GLU A 36 -4.97 2.36 -2.01
C GLU A 36 -4.73 1.62 -0.67
N ALA A 37 -4.71 2.33 0.45
CA ALA A 37 -4.51 1.72 1.78
C ALA A 37 -5.73 0.91 2.26
N ALA A 38 -6.90 1.10 1.63
CA ALA A 38 -8.11 0.35 1.94
C ALA A 38 -8.14 -1.04 1.28
N LEU A 39 -7.26 -1.31 0.31
CA LEU A 39 -7.20 -2.56 -0.46
C LEU A 39 -6.13 -3.54 0.07
N ILE A 40 -5.45 -3.19 1.17
CA ILE A 40 -4.26 -3.88 1.67
C ILE A 40 -4.45 -4.16 3.17
N ASP A 41 -3.85 -5.24 3.68
CA ASP A 41 -3.81 -5.52 5.12
C ASP A 41 -3.29 -4.28 5.90
N PRO A 42 -3.87 -3.95 7.06
CA PRO A 42 -3.47 -2.76 7.83
C PRO A 42 -1.98 -2.71 8.19
N ALA A 43 -1.34 -3.86 8.42
CA ALA A 43 0.10 -3.90 8.72
C ALA A 43 0.94 -3.55 7.48
N ASP A 44 0.58 -4.13 6.33
CA ASP A 44 1.21 -3.83 5.05
C ASP A 44 0.98 -2.36 4.66
N ALA A 45 -0.21 -1.80 4.90
CA ALA A 45 -0.52 -0.40 4.63
C ALA A 45 0.36 0.57 5.44
N VAL A 46 0.67 0.24 6.70
CA VAL A 46 1.61 1.01 7.53
C VAL A 46 3.03 0.88 6.97
N GLY A 47 3.45 -0.32 6.58
CA GLY A 47 4.76 -0.55 5.94
C GLY A 47 4.95 0.26 4.66
N PHE A 48 3.96 0.23 3.76
CA PHE A 48 3.97 1.02 2.52
C PHE A 48 3.93 2.52 2.78
N ARG A 49 3.25 2.98 3.84
CA ARG A 49 3.30 4.39 4.24
C ARG A 49 4.71 4.81 4.63
N ILE A 50 5.38 4.04 5.47
CA ILE A 50 6.75 4.34 5.91
C ILE A 50 7.69 4.37 4.70
N MET A 51 7.56 3.40 3.80
CA MET A 51 8.35 3.34 2.55
C MET A 51 8.07 4.52 1.62
N ALA A 52 6.80 4.94 1.47
CA ALA A 52 6.45 6.11 0.67
C ALA A 52 7.05 7.40 1.25
N GLU A 53 7.03 7.55 2.58
CA GLU A 53 7.59 8.70 3.29
C GLU A 53 9.12 8.75 3.20
N SER A 54 9.80 7.61 3.01
CA SER A 54 11.25 7.53 2.81
C SER A 54 11.68 7.49 1.33
N GLY A 55 10.75 7.50 0.38
CA GLY A 55 11.04 7.40 -1.05
C GLY A 55 11.44 6.00 -1.54
N ALA A 56 11.19 4.96 -0.73
CA ALA A 56 11.53 3.57 -1.01
C ALA A 56 10.30 2.71 -1.36
N LEU A 57 9.29 3.29 -2.01
CA LEU A 57 8.05 2.59 -2.33
C LEU A 57 8.32 1.41 -3.29
N PRO A 58 7.86 0.18 -2.98
CA PRO A 58 8.06 -0.97 -3.86
C PRO A 58 7.33 -0.81 -5.21
N ARG A 59 7.93 -1.34 -6.27
CA ARG A 59 7.39 -1.28 -7.64
C ARG A 59 6.02 -1.94 -7.78
N GLU A 60 5.70 -2.94 -6.96
CA GLU A 60 4.38 -3.58 -6.93
C GLU A 60 3.24 -2.57 -6.70
N ILE A 61 3.48 -1.49 -5.93
CA ILE A 61 2.45 -0.48 -5.64
C ILE A 61 2.14 0.38 -6.87
N GLU A 62 3.15 0.67 -7.69
CA GLU A 62 2.96 1.39 -8.95
C GLU A 62 2.21 0.53 -9.96
N LEU A 63 2.59 -0.75 -10.08
CA LEU A 63 1.91 -1.72 -10.94
C LEU A 63 0.45 -1.91 -10.51
N GLN A 64 0.14 -1.90 -9.22
CA GLN A 64 -1.22 -1.99 -8.72
C GLN A 64 -2.08 -0.79 -9.16
N LYS A 65 -1.50 0.43 -9.18
CA LYS A 65 -2.20 1.63 -9.70
C LYS A 65 -2.48 1.51 -11.19
N GLU A 66 -1.51 1.04 -11.96
CA GLU A 66 -1.64 0.86 -13.41
C GLU A 66 -2.69 -0.23 -13.74
N ILE A 67 -2.69 -1.34 -13.01
CA ILE A 67 -3.73 -2.39 -13.11
C ILE A 67 -5.12 -1.81 -12.86
N LYS A 68 -5.28 -0.97 -11.84
CA LYS A 68 -6.58 -0.35 -11.55
C LYS A 68 -7.03 0.59 -12.68
N GLN A 69 -6.11 1.38 -13.24
CA GLN A 69 -6.41 2.24 -14.39
C GLN A 69 -6.85 1.43 -15.60
N LEU A 70 -6.17 0.32 -15.91
CA LEU A 70 -6.58 -0.56 -17.01
C LEU A 70 -7.92 -1.25 -16.74
N GLN A 71 -8.23 -1.61 -15.49
CA GLN A 71 -9.55 -2.15 -15.13
C GLN A 71 -10.66 -1.13 -15.40
N ASP A 72 -10.44 0.13 -15.01
CA ASP A 72 -11.36 1.23 -15.31
C ASP A 72 -11.48 1.45 -16.84
N GLU A 73 -10.38 1.31 -17.59
CA GLU A 73 -10.35 1.41 -19.06
C GLU A 73 -11.15 0.29 -19.75
N VAL A 74 -11.07 -0.94 -19.26
CA VAL A 74 -11.88 -2.07 -19.79
C VAL A 74 -13.37 -1.77 -19.68
N ILE A 75 -13.81 -1.13 -18.59
CA ILE A 75 -15.22 -0.83 -18.34
C ILE A 75 -15.76 0.21 -19.33
N VAL A 76 -14.95 1.21 -19.68
CA VAL A 76 -15.37 2.31 -20.59
C VAL A 76 -15.13 2.00 -22.07
N THR A 77 -14.35 0.96 -22.40
CA THR A 77 -14.06 0.59 -23.79
C THR A 77 -15.25 -0.13 -24.43
N GLU A 78 -15.82 0.44 -25.49
CA GLU A 78 -17.03 -0.11 -26.13
C GLU A 78 -16.75 -1.19 -27.19
N THR A 79 -15.58 -1.15 -27.83
CA THR A 79 -15.24 -2.06 -28.93
C THR A 79 -14.62 -3.37 -28.43
N GLU A 80 -15.02 -4.51 -29.00
CA GLU A 80 -14.45 -5.80 -28.62
C GLU A 80 -12.97 -5.98 -28.99
N ALA A 81 -12.52 -5.33 -30.07
CA ALA A 81 -11.10 -5.29 -30.42
C ALA A 81 -10.30 -4.48 -29.38
N GLY A 82 -10.83 -3.33 -28.94
CA GLY A 82 -10.21 -2.51 -27.89
C GLY A 82 -10.18 -3.22 -26.54
N LYS A 83 -11.29 -3.84 -26.12
CA LYS A 83 -11.34 -4.62 -24.88
C LYS A 83 -10.31 -5.75 -24.85
N LYS A 84 -10.14 -6.48 -25.96
CA LYS A 84 -9.12 -7.55 -26.06
C LYS A 84 -7.70 -7.02 -25.87
N GLU A 85 -7.38 -5.87 -26.45
CA GLU A 85 -6.07 -5.23 -26.31
C GLU A 85 -5.82 -4.76 -24.87
N VAL A 86 -6.80 -4.10 -24.25
CA VAL A 86 -6.70 -3.66 -22.85
C VAL A 86 -6.60 -4.86 -21.91
N MET A 87 -7.37 -5.94 -22.14
CA MET A 87 -7.28 -7.18 -21.35
C MET A 87 -5.93 -7.87 -21.49
N LYS A 88 -5.32 -7.86 -22.68
CA LYS A 88 -3.97 -8.39 -22.89
C LYS A 88 -2.95 -7.63 -22.02
N ARG A 89 -2.98 -6.29 -22.06
CA ARG A 89 -2.11 -5.44 -21.24
C ARG A 89 -2.35 -5.66 -19.74
N LEU A 90 -3.61 -5.79 -19.34
CA LEU A 90 -3.99 -6.09 -17.96
C LEU A 90 -3.38 -7.41 -17.49
N SER A 91 -3.46 -8.48 -18.30
CA SER A 91 -2.85 -9.77 -17.99
C SER A 91 -1.33 -9.65 -17.83
N GLU A 92 -0.65 -8.95 -18.74
CA GLU A 92 0.81 -8.77 -18.68
C GLU A 92 1.24 -8.03 -17.40
N LEU A 93 0.52 -6.97 -17.01
CA LEU A 93 0.79 -6.25 -15.76
C LEU A 93 0.49 -7.08 -14.52
N GLN A 94 -0.58 -7.87 -14.52
CA GLN A 94 -0.91 -8.78 -13.41
C GLN A 94 0.19 -9.81 -13.19
N THR A 95 0.73 -10.41 -14.25
CA THR A 95 1.87 -11.33 -14.16
C THR A 95 3.09 -10.63 -13.57
N ARG A 96 3.42 -9.43 -14.03
CA ARG A 96 4.56 -8.66 -13.51
C ARG A 96 4.38 -8.30 -12.03
N HIS A 97 3.19 -7.84 -11.65
CA HIS A 97 2.86 -7.52 -10.27
C HIS A 97 3.01 -8.74 -9.34
N ALA A 98 2.59 -9.93 -9.78
CA ALA A 98 2.74 -11.15 -9.00
C ALA A 98 4.22 -11.51 -8.74
N ILE A 99 5.08 -11.36 -9.76
CA ILE A 99 6.53 -11.61 -9.63
C ILE A 99 7.17 -10.65 -8.63
N GLU A 100 6.87 -9.35 -8.73
CA GLU A 100 7.41 -8.33 -7.81
C GLU A 100 6.95 -8.57 -6.37
N LYS A 101 5.69 -8.98 -6.19
CA LYS A 101 5.16 -9.31 -4.87
C LYS A 101 5.82 -10.52 -4.25
N GLU A 102 6.05 -11.58 -5.03
CA GLU A 102 6.77 -12.75 -4.56
C GLU A 102 8.22 -12.41 -4.19
N ALA A 103 8.89 -11.57 -5.00
CA ALA A 103 10.24 -11.09 -4.71
C ALA A 103 10.30 -10.34 -3.36
N ARG A 104 9.34 -9.44 -3.09
CA ARG A 104 9.25 -8.75 -1.80
C ARG A 104 9.07 -9.73 -0.65
N ILE A 105 8.13 -10.69 -0.77
CA ILE A 105 7.86 -11.66 0.30
C ILE A 105 9.12 -12.47 0.61
N LYS A 106 9.88 -12.90 -0.43
CA LYS A 106 11.16 -13.61 -0.25
C LYS A 106 12.25 -12.76 0.41
N MET A 107 12.23 -11.44 0.25
CA MET A 107 13.20 -10.55 0.91
C MET A 107 12.88 -10.29 2.40
N VAL A 108 11.61 -10.43 2.79
CA VAL A 108 11.13 -10.15 4.16
C VAL A 108 11.00 -11.44 4.99
N SER A 109 10.86 -12.60 4.33
CA SER A 109 10.91 -13.94 4.91
C SER A 109 12.32 -14.35 5.34
#